data_AF-A0A961I4C7-F1
#
_entry.id   AF-A0A961I4C7-F1
#
_cell.length_a   1.000
_cell.length_b   1.000
_cell.length_c   1.000
_cell.angle_alpha   90.00
_cell.angle_beta   90.00
_cell.angle_gamma   90.00
#
_symmetry.space_group_name_H-M   'P 1'
#
loop_
_entity.id
_entity.type
_entity.pdbx_description
1 polymer ?
#
loop_
_entity_poly.entity_id
_entity_poly.type
_entity_poly.pdbx_seq_one_letter_code
_entity_poly.pdbx_strand_id
1 'polypeptide(L)'
;MQSSVDYSGAQQRVIFEEYPIKQVVAAAGSGKTRTVIGLVEHRLAVGLEQPGSILLISFSRRAAGELRMRMRADLRSAVEIRTFHSFCYHKLRSYAPEFRDNPPRIIEDRERRAVLRALMRADPEAESIGGIPYSILIQQLVEFELHFPGMFRRVQAAYARYKREKNALEYADLITLMLDALRDDSIEWAARLRRRYSLILVDEFQDTDPPTAGVSEADESGPHCNRRRRASEYLWISRRNSRPVLKLSERISRRAYL
;
A
#
# COMPACT_ATOMS: atom_id res chain seq x y z
N MET A 1 17.94 32.04 1.67
CA MET A 1 17.84 32.14 3.14
C MET A 1 17.16 30.88 3.66
N GLN A 2 17.93 29.86 4.07
CA GLN A 2 17.38 28.65 4.67
C GLN A 2 16.83 29.02 6.05
N SER A 3 15.55 28.75 6.30
CA SER A 3 15.00 28.80 7.66
C SER A 3 15.76 27.78 8.51
N SER A 4 16.44 28.23 9.58
CA SER A 4 17.13 27.35 10.53
C SER A 4 16.10 26.60 11.37
N VAL A 5 15.46 25.62 10.74
CA VAL A 5 14.52 24.71 11.36
C VAL A 5 15.32 23.82 12.30
N ASP A 6 15.18 24.02 13.62
CA ASP A 6 15.92 23.26 14.63
C ASP A 6 15.36 21.83 14.75
N TYR A 7 16.10 20.85 14.24
CA TYR A 7 15.76 19.43 14.28
C TYR A 7 16.40 18.77 15.50
N SER A 8 15.67 17.92 16.22
CA SER A 8 16.25 17.15 17.32
C SER A 8 17.35 16.22 16.82
N GLY A 9 18.30 15.81 17.67
CA GLY A 9 19.39 14.92 17.27
C GLY A 9 18.89 13.62 16.61
N ALA A 10 17.76 13.07 17.05
CA ALA A 10 17.14 11.91 16.40
C ALA A 10 16.62 12.23 14.98
N GLN A 11 16.04 13.41 14.77
CA GLN A 11 15.59 13.86 13.45
C GLN A 11 16.78 14.14 12.52
N GLN A 12 17.83 14.78 13.02
CA GLN A 12 19.07 15.03 12.30
C GLN A 12 19.68 13.72 11.78
N ARG A 13 19.73 12.68 12.62
CA ARG A 13 20.16 11.33 12.20
C ARG A 13 19.31 10.78 11.05
N VAL A 14 17.99 10.94 11.10
CA VAL A 14 17.12 10.49 9.99
C VAL A 14 17.37 11.28 8.71
N ILE A 15 17.59 12.59 8.81
CA ILE A 15 17.69 13.50 7.67
C ILE A 15 19.06 13.40 6.98
N PHE A 16 20.14 13.41 7.77
CA PHE A 16 21.50 13.62 7.25
C PHE A 16 22.31 12.34 7.07
N GLU A 17 22.03 11.28 7.84
CA GLU A 17 22.77 10.04 7.71
C GLU A 17 22.30 9.22 6.48
N GLU A 18 23.24 8.49 5.88
CA GLU A 18 22.97 7.62 4.73
C GLU A 18 22.69 6.18 5.16
N TYR A 19 21.55 5.62 4.75
CA TYR A 19 21.22 4.21 4.97
C TYR A 19 20.56 3.61 3.72
N PRO A 20 20.86 2.34 3.36
CA PRO A 20 20.22 1.67 2.22
C PRO A 20 18.73 1.35 2.47
N ILE A 21 18.38 1.00 3.72
CA ILE A 21 17.00 0.87 4.22
C ILE A 21 16.99 1.43 5.64
N LYS A 22 16.01 2.28 5.97
CA LYS A 22 15.85 2.84 7.34
C LYS A 22 14.39 2.71 7.76
N GLN A 23 14.15 2.03 8.88
CA GLN A 23 12.87 2.08 9.58
C GLN A 23 13.02 3.05 10.75
N VAL A 24 12.18 4.07 10.81
CA VAL A 24 12.17 5.07 11.87
C VAL A 24 10.93 4.84 12.71
N VAL A 25 11.11 4.54 13.99
CA VAL A 25 10.01 4.44 14.96
C VAL A 25 9.88 5.77 15.67
N ALA A 26 8.68 6.34 15.77
CA ALA A 26 8.49 7.50 16.63
C ALA A 26 7.12 7.50 17.31
N ALA A 27 6.99 8.22 18.44
CA ALA A 27 5.69 8.42 19.07
C ALA A 27 4.81 9.39 18.25
N ALA A 28 3.49 9.38 18.46
CA ALA A 28 2.63 10.45 17.95
C ALA A 28 3.15 11.82 18.41
N GLY A 29 3.06 12.84 17.57
CA GLY A 29 3.54 14.19 17.89
C GLY A 29 5.06 14.39 17.89
N SER A 30 5.86 13.35 17.59
CA SER A 30 7.34 13.43 17.50
C SER A 30 7.89 14.23 16.30
N GLY A 31 7.02 14.85 15.51
CA GLY A 31 7.41 15.61 14.34
C GLY A 31 7.82 14.75 13.13
N LYS A 32 7.33 13.51 12.99
CA LYS A 32 7.60 12.63 11.83
C LYS A 32 7.39 13.31 10.50
N THR A 33 6.26 13.98 10.30
CA THR A 33 6.02 14.75 9.08
C THR A 33 7.11 15.77 8.82
N ARG A 34 7.54 16.51 9.85
CA ARG A 34 8.62 17.51 9.75
C ARG A 34 9.93 16.84 9.37
N THR A 35 10.24 15.68 9.95
CA THR A 35 11.42 14.88 9.61
C THR A 35 11.40 14.40 8.17
N VAL A 36 10.26 13.89 7.69
CA VAL A 36 10.08 13.44 6.30
C VAL A 36 10.30 14.59 5.32
N ILE A 37 9.69 15.75 5.59
CA ILE A 37 9.87 16.94 4.76
C ILE A 37 11.33 17.38 4.75
N GLY A 38 11.96 17.48 5.92
CA GLY A 38 13.37 17.84 6.04
C GLY A 38 14.31 16.88 5.33
N LEU A 39 14.02 15.57 5.36
CA LEU A 39 14.76 14.55 4.62
C LEU A 39 14.66 14.79 3.11
N VAL A 40 13.46 15.02 2.58
CA VAL A 40 13.26 15.31 1.16
C VAL A 40 14.00 16.59 0.75
N GLU A 41 13.84 17.67 1.52
CA GLU A 41 14.52 18.95 1.29
C GLU A 41 16.04 18.76 1.25
N HIS A 42 16.60 18.07 2.25
CA HIS A 42 18.04 17.83 2.33
C HIS A 42 18.55 17.03 1.13
N ARG A 43 17.90 15.91 0.79
CA ARG A 43 18.34 15.02 -0.31
C ARG A 43 18.36 15.73 -1.66
N LEU A 44 17.38 16.59 -1.92
CA LEU A 44 17.34 17.42 -3.13
C LEU A 44 18.42 18.52 -3.07
N ALA A 45 18.59 19.19 -1.93
CA ALA A 45 19.54 20.28 -1.79
C ALA A 45 21.01 19.84 -1.96
N VAL A 46 21.36 18.64 -1.51
CA VAL A 46 22.73 18.09 -1.68
C VAL A 46 22.90 17.25 -2.95
N GLY A 47 21.89 17.19 -3.83
CA GLY A 47 21.97 16.49 -5.12
C GLY A 47 21.99 14.96 -5.03
N LEU A 48 21.65 14.37 -3.88
CA LEU A 48 21.56 12.92 -3.72
C LEU A 48 20.33 12.34 -4.42
N GLU A 49 19.28 13.13 -4.58
CA GLU A 49 18.06 12.78 -5.29
C GLU A 49 17.73 13.85 -6.33
N GLN A 50 17.11 13.44 -7.43
CA GLN A 50 16.70 14.35 -8.50
C GLN A 50 15.20 14.70 -8.35
N PRO A 51 14.76 15.90 -8.74
CA PRO A 51 13.33 16.19 -8.83
C PRO A 51 12.59 15.12 -9.65
N GLY A 52 11.53 14.57 -9.09
CA GLY A 52 10.72 13.51 -9.69
C GLY A 52 11.20 12.08 -9.40
N SER A 53 12.32 11.89 -8.70
CA SER A 53 12.84 10.57 -8.30
C SER A 53 12.42 10.12 -6.90
N ILE A 54 11.66 10.95 -6.18
CA ILE A 54 11.19 10.68 -4.82
C ILE A 54 9.68 10.37 -4.83
N LEU A 55 9.31 9.23 -4.24
CA LEU A 55 7.92 8.81 -4.03
C LEU A 55 7.60 8.75 -2.54
N LEU A 56 6.54 9.43 -2.13
CA LEU A 56 6.05 9.44 -0.76
C LEU A 56 4.65 8.80 -0.73
N ILE A 57 4.54 7.66 -0.05
CA ILE A 57 3.31 6.89 0.08
C ILE A 57 2.75 7.06 1.50
N SER A 58 1.44 7.30 1.57
CA SER A 58 0.71 7.37 2.84
C SER A 58 -0.53 6.47 2.79
N PHE A 59 -1.02 6.01 3.94
CA PHE A 59 -2.15 5.07 4.01
C PHE A 59 -3.50 5.71 3.73
N SER A 60 -3.65 7.02 3.97
CA SER A 60 -4.92 7.72 3.77
C SER A 60 -4.79 8.93 2.86
N ARG A 61 -5.89 9.25 2.17
CA ARG A 61 -5.99 10.48 1.35
C ARG A 61 -5.81 11.73 2.21
N ARG A 62 -6.28 11.69 3.46
CA ARG A 62 -6.14 12.78 4.44
C ARG A 62 -4.67 13.02 4.77
N ALA A 63 -3.94 11.99 5.16
CA ALA A 63 -2.51 12.10 5.50
C ALA A 63 -1.66 12.52 4.29
N ALA A 64 -1.92 11.96 3.10
CA ALA A 64 -1.31 12.43 1.86
C ALA A 64 -1.63 13.91 1.54
N GLY A 65 -2.84 14.39 1.88
CA GLY A 65 -3.24 15.78 1.75
C GLY A 65 -2.51 16.69 2.74
N GLU A 66 -2.42 16.28 4.00
CA GLU A 66 -1.70 17.00 5.05
C GLU A 66 -0.21 17.14 4.74
N LEU A 67 0.43 16.06 4.27
CA LEU A 67 1.82 16.10 3.81
C LEU A 67 2.02 17.14 2.69
N ARG A 68 1.13 17.15 1.69
CA ARG A 68 1.18 18.16 0.62
C ARG A 68 1.03 19.58 1.17
N MET A 69 0.05 19.83 2.03
CA MET A 69 -0.17 21.17 2.58
C MET A 69 1.03 21.71 3.37
N ARG A 70 1.77 20.83 4.05
CA ARG A 70 2.96 21.19 4.84
C ARG A 70 4.22 21.40 4.00
N MET A 71 4.32 20.79 2.82
CA MET A 71 5.46 20.99 1.92
C MET A 71 5.33 22.30 1.15
N ARG A 72 6.46 22.99 0.90
CA ARG A 72 6.51 24.18 0.02
C ARG A 72 6.20 23.80 -1.44
N ALA A 73 5.81 24.78 -2.26
CA ALA A 73 5.31 24.53 -3.62
C ALA A 73 6.35 23.92 -4.57
N ASP A 74 7.60 24.39 -4.46
CA ASP A 74 8.77 23.85 -5.17
C ASP A 74 9.03 22.39 -4.77
N LEU A 75 9.03 22.11 -3.47
CA LEU A 75 9.22 20.75 -2.96
C LEU A 75 8.11 19.81 -3.41
N ARG A 76 6.85 20.23 -3.30
CA ARG A 76 5.68 19.47 -3.79
C ARG A 76 5.79 19.10 -5.26
N SER A 77 6.39 19.97 -6.07
CA SER A 77 6.55 19.75 -7.51
C SER A 77 7.71 18.78 -7.80
N ALA A 78 8.68 18.70 -6.90
CA ALA A 78 9.82 17.79 -6.99
C ALA A 78 9.54 16.37 -6.50
N VAL A 79 8.41 16.10 -5.84
CA VAL A 79 8.09 14.78 -5.28
C VAL A 79 6.71 14.28 -5.68
N GLU A 80 6.57 12.97 -5.87
CA GLU A 80 5.26 12.36 -6.03
C GLU A 80 4.72 11.90 -4.69
N ILE A 81 3.61 12.48 -4.23
CA ILE A 81 2.94 12.09 -2.98
C ILE A 81 1.62 11.43 -3.35
N ARG A 82 1.34 10.21 -2.88
CA ARG A 82 0.08 9.48 -3.15
C ARG A 82 -0.28 8.50 -2.03
N THR A 83 -1.51 8.00 -2.04
CA THR A 83 -1.78 6.72 -1.36
C THR A 83 -1.33 5.56 -2.23
N PHE A 84 -1.14 4.37 -1.64
CA PHE A 84 -0.67 3.20 -2.39
C PHE A 84 -1.60 2.85 -3.56
N HIS A 85 -2.91 2.74 -3.30
CA HIS A 85 -3.91 2.49 -4.34
C HIS A 85 -3.94 3.57 -5.42
N SER A 86 -3.86 4.85 -5.02
CA SER A 86 -3.82 5.96 -5.98
C SER A 86 -2.57 5.91 -6.85
N PHE A 87 -1.44 5.50 -6.28
CA PHE A 87 -0.20 5.30 -7.04
C PHE A 87 -0.37 4.18 -8.06
N CYS A 88 -0.81 2.99 -7.63
CA CYS A 88 -1.02 1.84 -8.52
C CYS A 88 -1.96 2.19 -9.68
N TYR A 89 -3.14 2.76 -9.37
CA TYR A 89 -4.10 3.19 -10.37
C TYR A 89 -3.50 4.14 -11.41
N HIS A 90 -2.81 5.18 -10.93
CA HIS A 90 -2.24 6.19 -11.83
C HIS A 90 -1.12 5.64 -12.70
N LYS A 91 -0.28 4.74 -12.17
CA LYS A 91 0.80 4.14 -12.96
C LYS A 91 0.27 3.12 -13.95
N LEU A 92 -0.63 2.22 -13.54
CA LEU A 92 -1.27 1.27 -14.45
C LEU A 92 -1.96 2.02 -15.60
N ARG A 93 -2.77 3.03 -15.30
CA ARG A 93 -3.42 3.87 -16.33
C ARG A 93 -2.44 4.58 -17.27
N SER A 94 -1.29 5.01 -16.77
CA SER A 94 -0.34 5.80 -17.58
C SER A 94 0.64 4.94 -18.39
N TYR A 95 0.93 3.72 -17.92
CA TYR A 95 2.05 2.92 -18.42
C TYR A 95 1.64 1.55 -18.97
N ALA A 96 0.60 0.91 -18.41
CA ALA A 96 0.15 -0.39 -18.89
C ALA A 96 -0.60 -0.20 -20.22
N PRO A 97 -0.18 -0.86 -21.32
CA PRO A 97 -0.79 -0.69 -22.63
C PRO A 97 -2.30 -0.96 -22.64
N GLU A 98 -2.74 -1.98 -21.92
CA GLU A 98 -4.15 -2.38 -21.79
C GLU A 98 -5.07 -1.29 -21.20
N PHE A 99 -4.53 -0.35 -20.42
CA PHE A 99 -5.31 0.71 -19.76
C PHE A 99 -5.11 2.10 -20.37
N ARG A 100 -4.26 2.23 -21.40
CA ARG A 100 -3.90 3.52 -22.01
C ARG A 100 -5.13 4.21 -22.62
N ASP A 101 -5.82 3.49 -23.50
CA ASP A 101 -6.97 4.02 -24.25
C ASP A 101 -8.32 3.60 -23.65
N ASN A 102 -8.29 2.68 -22.67
CA ASN A 102 -9.47 2.17 -21.99
C ASN A 102 -9.21 2.06 -20.47
N PRO A 103 -9.23 3.18 -19.74
CA PRO A 103 -8.90 3.20 -18.32
C PRO A 103 -9.92 2.39 -17.50
N PRO A 104 -9.47 1.57 -16.55
CA PRO A 104 -10.38 0.71 -15.80
C PRO A 104 -11.21 1.54 -14.82
N ARG A 105 -12.47 1.15 -14.66
CA ARG A 105 -13.33 1.68 -13.58
C ARG A 105 -13.03 0.95 -12.28
N ILE A 106 -13.09 1.65 -11.16
CA ILE A 106 -12.95 1.01 -9.84
C ILE A 106 -14.31 0.55 -9.33
N ILE A 107 -14.40 -0.73 -8.96
CA ILE A 107 -15.55 -1.31 -8.28
C ILE A 107 -15.48 -0.95 -6.80
N GLU A 108 -16.52 -0.28 -6.31
CA GLU A 108 -16.67 0.03 -4.89
C GLU A 108 -17.32 -1.14 -4.14
N ASP A 109 -17.09 -1.21 -2.83
CA ASP A 109 -17.58 -2.32 -2.00
C ASP A 109 -19.10 -2.53 -2.06
N ARG A 110 -19.87 -1.45 -2.21
CA ARG A 110 -21.33 -1.54 -2.35
C ARG A 110 -21.71 -2.31 -3.61
N GLU A 111 -21.05 -2.00 -4.72
CA GLU A 111 -21.27 -2.67 -6.00
C GLU A 111 -20.74 -4.10 -5.95
N ARG A 112 -19.50 -4.31 -5.49
CA ARG A 112 -18.91 -5.64 -5.28
C ARG A 112 -19.88 -6.55 -4.55
N ARG A 113 -20.42 -6.12 -3.40
CA ARG A 113 -21.39 -6.90 -2.63
C ARG A 113 -22.68 -7.15 -3.40
N ALA A 114 -23.16 -6.19 -4.18
CA ALA A 114 -24.38 -6.38 -4.97
C ALA A 114 -24.18 -7.42 -6.08
N VAL A 115 -23.05 -7.35 -6.80
CA VAL A 115 -22.70 -8.30 -7.86
C VAL A 115 -22.50 -9.70 -7.29
N LEU A 116 -21.71 -9.85 -6.21
CA LEU A 116 -21.48 -11.15 -5.58
C LEU A 116 -22.78 -11.79 -5.09
N ARG A 117 -23.69 -11.01 -4.47
CA ARG A 117 -25.01 -11.53 -4.08
C ARG A 117 -25.83 -12.01 -5.27
N ALA A 118 -25.81 -11.28 -6.39
CA ALA A 118 -26.53 -11.67 -7.59
C ALA A 118 -25.94 -12.96 -8.20
N LEU A 119 -24.61 -13.08 -8.23
CA LEU A 119 -23.92 -14.27 -8.70
C LEU A 119 -24.18 -15.48 -7.81
N MET A 120 -24.16 -15.31 -6.48
CA MET A 120 -24.49 -16.38 -5.53
C MET A 120 -25.95 -16.83 -5.68
N ARG A 121 -26.89 -15.90 -5.87
CA ARG A 121 -28.30 -16.22 -6.09
C ARG A 121 -28.54 -17.00 -7.38
N ALA A 122 -27.76 -16.72 -8.43
CA ALA A 122 -27.90 -17.35 -9.72
C ALA A 122 -27.11 -18.67 -9.84
N ASP A 123 -26.33 -19.04 -8.83
CA ASP A 123 -25.55 -20.28 -8.85
C ASP A 123 -26.46 -21.51 -8.69
N PRO A 124 -26.21 -22.62 -9.40
CA PRO A 124 -27.02 -23.83 -9.29
C PRO A 124 -27.07 -24.45 -7.87
N GLU A 125 -26.05 -24.21 -7.04
CA GLU A 125 -26.00 -24.71 -5.65
C GLU A 125 -26.53 -23.67 -4.65
N ALA A 126 -27.18 -22.59 -5.10
CA ALA A 126 -27.69 -21.54 -4.21
C ALA A 126 -28.61 -22.07 -3.08
N GLU A 127 -29.38 -23.12 -3.36
CA GLU A 127 -30.28 -23.75 -2.39
C GLU A 127 -29.52 -24.47 -1.26
N SER A 128 -28.28 -24.95 -1.51
CA SER A 128 -27.49 -25.66 -0.50
C SER A 128 -27.02 -24.77 0.65
N ILE A 129 -27.12 -23.44 0.48
CA ILE A 129 -26.73 -22.46 1.51
C ILE A 129 -27.69 -22.46 2.71
N GLY A 130 -28.89 -23.04 2.58
CA GLY A 130 -29.77 -23.30 3.73
C GLY A 130 -30.25 -22.03 4.46
N GLY A 131 -30.47 -20.94 3.73
CA GLY A 131 -31.00 -19.69 4.28
C GLY A 131 -29.97 -18.75 4.91
N ILE A 132 -28.68 -19.10 4.91
CA ILE A 132 -27.62 -18.18 5.36
C ILE A 132 -27.61 -16.95 4.45
N PRO A 133 -27.71 -15.73 5.00
CA PRO A 133 -27.63 -14.51 4.20
C PRO A 133 -26.31 -14.41 3.44
N TYR A 134 -26.35 -14.20 2.12
CA TYR A 134 -25.15 -14.04 1.28
C TYR A 134 -24.20 -12.93 1.76
N SER A 135 -24.70 -11.91 2.46
CA SER A 135 -23.85 -10.87 3.06
C SER A 135 -22.83 -11.44 4.05
N ILE A 136 -23.19 -12.50 4.79
CA ILE A 136 -22.29 -13.19 5.72
C ILE A 136 -21.20 -13.93 4.93
N LEU A 137 -21.59 -14.71 3.90
CA LEU A 137 -20.64 -15.42 3.05
C LEU A 137 -19.67 -14.48 2.32
N ILE A 138 -20.12 -13.29 1.90
CA ILE A 138 -19.24 -12.28 1.28
C ILE A 138 -18.26 -11.67 2.28
N GLN A 139 -18.63 -11.59 3.56
CA GLN A 139 -17.74 -11.11 4.62
C GLN A 139 -16.76 -12.19 5.11
N GLN A 140 -17.14 -13.46 4.97
CA GLN A 140 -16.42 -14.63 5.45
C GLN A 140 -16.02 -15.53 4.27
N LEU A 141 -15.14 -15.00 3.41
CA LEU A 141 -14.77 -15.66 2.15
C LEU A 141 -14.04 -16.99 2.39
N VAL A 142 -13.25 -17.09 3.46
CA VAL A 142 -12.51 -18.32 3.81
C VAL A 142 -13.50 -19.42 4.19
N GLU A 143 -14.46 -19.11 5.05
CA GLU A 143 -15.52 -20.04 5.46
C GLU A 143 -16.41 -20.40 4.26
N PHE A 144 -16.73 -19.43 3.40
CA PHE A 144 -17.48 -19.68 2.18
C PHE A 144 -16.75 -20.65 1.25
N GLU A 145 -15.44 -20.47 1.04
CA GLU A 145 -14.62 -21.40 0.25
C GLU A 145 -14.55 -22.80 0.87
N LEU A 146 -14.38 -22.89 2.19
CA LEU A 146 -14.30 -24.17 2.90
C LEU A 146 -15.62 -24.96 2.85
N HIS A 147 -16.75 -24.30 3.09
CA HIS A 147 -18.05 -24.97 3.19
C HIS A 147 -18.73 -25.17 1.83
N PHE A 148 -18.46 -24.30 0.85
CA PHE A 148 -19.08 -24.34 -0.47
C PHE A 148 -18.05 -24.17 -1.60
N PRO A 149 -17.01 -25.04 -1.69
CA PRO A 149 -15.88 -24.84 -2.61
C PRO A 149 -16.27 -24.84 -4.10
N GLY A 150 -17.29 -25.62 -4.48
CA GLY A 150 -17.81 -25.66 -5.85
C GLY A 150 -18.44 -24.33 -6.25
N MET A 151 -19.40 -23.86 -5.45
CA MET A 151 -20.05 -22.57 -5.61
C MET A 151 -19.06 -21.41 -5.53
N PHE A 152 -18.12 -21.42 -4.58
CA PHE A 152 -17.07 -20.40 -4.46
C PHE A 152 -16.30 -20.24 -5.76
N ARG A 153 -15.80 -21.34 -6.35
CA ARG A 153 -15.05 -21.30 -7.61
C ARG A 153 -15.89 -20.74 -8.76
N ARG A 154 -17.16 -21.15 -8.88
CA ARG A 154 -18.06 -20.65 -9.95
C ARG A 154 -18.37 -19.17 -9.77
N VAL A 155 -18.67 -18.73 -8.55
CA VAL A 155 -18.91 -17.31 -8.23
C VAL A 155 -17.66 -16.48 -8.51
N GLN A 156 -16.47 -16.94 -8.11
CA GLN A 156 -15.20 -16.25 -8.41
C GLN A 156 -14.94 -16.16 -9.91
N ALA A 157 -15.14 -17.25 -10.66
CA ALA A 157 -14.97 -17.27 -12.11
C ALA A 157 -15.97 -16.32 -12.81
N ALA A 158 -17.23 -16.30 -12.37
CA ALA A 158 -18.25 -15.40 -12.88
C ALA A 158 -17.95 -13.94 -12.53
N TYR A 159 -17.42 -13.67 -11.33
CA TYR A 159 -17.02 -12.33 -10.92
C TYR A 159 -15.80 -11.83 -11.69
N ALA A 160 -14.79 -12.67 -11.91
CA ALA A 160 -13.65 -12.36 -12.76
C ALA A 160 -14.08 -12.04 -14.20
N ARG A 161 -15.07 -12.77 -14.73
CA ARG A 161 -15.68 -12.47 -16.04
C ARG A 161 -16.41 -11.13 -16.03
N TYR A 162 -17.23 -10.86 -15.01
CA TYR A 162 -17.89 -9.57 -14.83
C TYR A 162 -16.89 -8.39 -14.84
N LYS A 163 -15.78 -8.51 -14.09
CA LYS A 163 -14.71 -7.51 -14.05
C LYS A 163 -14.12 -7.24 -15.44
N ARG A 164 -13.79 -8.30 -16.19
CA ARG A 164 -13.27 -8.20 -17.57
C ARG A 164 -14.25 -7.55 -18.53
N GLU A 165 -15.50 -8.00 -18.55
CA GLU A 165 -16.55 -7.46 -19.44
C GLU A 165 -16.83 -5.98 -19.18
N LYS A 166 -16.72 -5.54 -17.92
CA LYS A 166 -16.95 -4.15 -17.53
C LYS A 166 -15.70 -3.27 -17.55
N ASN A 167 -14.55 -3.79 -17.98
CA ASN A 167 -13.25 -3.14 -17.81
C ASN A 167 -13.10 -2.53 -16.40
N ALA A 168 -13.34 -3.36 -15.39
CA ALA A 168 -13.46 -2.93 -14.01
C ALA A 168 -12.47 -3.67 -13.11
N LEU A 169 -11.88 -2.94 -12.16
CA LEU A 169 -10.91 -3.44 -11.21
C LEU A 169 -11.34 -3.11 -9.78
N GLU A 170 -10.90 -3.92 -8.84
CA GLU A 170 -10.95 -3.62 -7.41
C GLU A 170 -9.61 -3.06 -6.94
N TYR A 171 -9.60 -2.49 -5.74
CA TYR A 171 -8.36 -2.00 -5.14
C TYR A 171 -7.30 -3.10 -5.02
N ALA A 172 -7.69 -4.33 -4.69
CA ALA A 172 -6.79 -5.48 -4.62
C ALA A 172 -6.17 -5.81 -5.99
N ASP A 173 -6.94 -5.73 -7.08
CA ASP A 173 -6.44 -5.99 -8.43
C ASP A 173 -5.35 -4.99 -8.82
N LEU A 174 -5.51 -3.71 -8.47
CA LEU A 174 -4.50 -2.69 -8.74
C LEU A 174 -3.16 -3.02 -8.09
N ILE A 175 -3.20 -3.59 -6.89
CA ILE A 175 -1.99 -4.05 -6.20
C ILE A 175 -1.42 -5.20 -6.99
N THR A 176 -2.15 -6.30 -7.14
CA THR A 176 -1.68 -7.53 -7.80
C THR A 176 -1.09 -7.24 -9.17
N LEU A 177 -1.80 -6.52 -10.04
CA LEU A 177 -1.32 -6.13 -11.38
C LEU A 177 -0.02 -5.31 -11.33
N MET A 178 0.07 -4.35 -10.40
CA MET A 178 1.29 -3.57 -10.22
C MET A 178 2.46 -4.47 -9.79
N LEU A 179 2.23 -5.40 -8.87
CA LEU A 179 3.29 -6.25 -8.34
C LEU A 179 3.77 -7.27 -9.33
N ASP A 180 2.85 -7.92 -10.03
CA ASP A 180 3.18 -8.86 -11.08
C ASP A 180 4.03 -8.17 -12.14
N ALA A 181 3.64 -6.95 -12.53
CA ALA A 181 4.42 -6.18 -13.49
C ALA A 181 5.79 -5.75 -12.99
N LEU A 182 5.92 -5.41 -11.70
CA LEU A 182 7.22 -5.05 -11.12
C LEU A 182 8.14 -6.26 -10.93
N ARG A 183 7.59 -7.47 -10.78
CA ARG A 183 8.33 -8.73 -10.61
C ARG A 183 8.86 -9.24 -11.94
N ASP A 184 8.11 -8.99 -13.01
CA ASP A 184 8.49 -9.38 -14.36
C ASP A 184 9.49 -8.37 -14.96
N ASP A 185 10.75 -8.79 -15.04
CA ASP A 185 11.83 -7.97 -15.61
C ASP A 185 11.67 -7.73 -17.13
N SER A 186 10.80 -8.48 -17.82
CA SER A 186 10.50 -8.27 -19.25
C SER A 186 9.58 -7.07 -19.52
N ILE A 187 8.88 -6.58 -18.49
CA ILE A 187 7.94 -5.46 -18.63
C ILE A 187 8.69 -4.12 -18.56
N GLU A 188 8.95 -3.53 -19.74
CA GLU A 188 9.77 -2.32 -19.86
C GLU A 188 9.22 -1.12 -19.08
N TRP A 189 7.89 -0.94 -19.06
CA TRP A 189 7.31 0.19 -18.33
C TRP A 189 7.50 0.05 -16.81
N ALA A 190 7.49 -1.18 -16.29
CA ALA A 190 7.77 -1.45 -14.88
C ALA A 190 9.27 -1.28 -14.58
N ALA A 191 10.15 -1.68 -15.50
CA ALA A 191 11.58 -1.38 -15.42
C ALA A 191 11.85 0.13 -15.35
N ARG A 192 11.15 0.93 -16.15
CA ARG A 192 11.22 2.39 -16.10
C ARG A 192 10.76 2.95 -14.75
N LEU A 193 9.69 2.41 -14.14
CA LEU A 193 9.26 2.84 -12.80
C LEU A 193 10.31 2.53 -11.72
N ARG A 194 10.93 1.34 -11.77
CA ARG A 194 12.01 0.95 -10.84
C ARG A 194 13.21 1.89 -10.94
N ARG A 195 13.57 2.32 -12.15
CA ARG A 195 14.66 3.28 -12.39
C ARG A 195 14.29 4.71 -11.99
N ARG A 196 13.01 5.08 -12.12
CA ARG A 196 12.53 6.43 -11.83
C ARG A 196 12.63 6.76 -10.34
N TYR A 197 12.18 5.87 -9.46
CA TYR A 197 12.13 6.14 -8.03
C TYR A 197 13.36 5.58 -7.30
N SER A 198 14.32 6.44 -6.98
CA SER A 198 15.52 6.10 -6.20
C SER A 198 15.29 6.20 -4.69
N LEU A 199 14.29 6.97 -4.26
CA LEU A 199 13.86 7.09 -2.88
C LEU A 199 12.36 6.87 -2.75
N ILE A 200 11.98 5.86 -1.96
CA ILE A 200 10.58 5.63 -1.57
C ILE A 200 10.47 5.81 -0.05
N LEU A 201 9.56 6.70 0.35
CA LEU A 201 9.21 6.99 1.72
C LEU A 201 7.79 6.51 1.96
N VAL A 202 7.58 5.71 3.01
CA VAL A 202 6.26 5.21 3.38
C VAL A 202 5.96 5.65 4.80
N ASP A 203 4.94 6.50 4.92
CA ASP A 203 4.41 6.97 6.21
C ASP A 203 3.43 5.93 6.78
N GLU A 204 3.28 5.87 8.11
CA GLU A 204 2.38 4.95 8.84
C GLU A 204 2.62 3.45 8.61
N PHE A 205 3.89 3.03 8.51
CA PHE A 205 4.26 1.67 8.14
C PHE A 205 3.73 0.56 9.07
N GLN A 206 3.32 0.83 10.33
CA GLN A 206 2.70 -0.18 11.21
C GLN A 206 1.29 -0.60 10.78
N ASP A 207 0.62 0.19 9.94
CA ASP A 207 -0.67 -0.20 9.35
C ASP A 207 -0.47 -1.17 8.17
N THR A 208 0.77 -1.62 7.89
CA THR A 208 1.03 -2.89 7.21
C THR A 208 1.22 -3.97 8.29
N ASP A 209 0.36 -4.99 8.31
CA ASP A 209 0.33 -5.96 9.42
C ASP A 209 1.73 -6.54 9.72
N PRO A 210 2.11 -6.67 11.01
CA PRO A 210 3.25 -7.50 11.38
C PRO A 210 2.98 -8.95 10.97
N PRO A 211 4.02 -9.74 10.61
CA PRO A 211 3.83 -11.16 10.39
C PRO A 211 3.26 -11.81 11.66
N THR A 212 2.01 -12.29 11.58
CA THR A 212 1.54 -13.41 12.39
C THR A 212 2.24 -14.68 11.89
N ALA A 213 3.50 -14.82 12.26
CA ALA A 213 4.23 -16.08 12.19
C ALA A 213 5.12 -16.12 13.42
N GLY A 214 4.83 -17.07 14.31
CA GLY A 214 5.54 -17.24 15.56
C GLY A 214 7.04 -17.41 15.33
N VAL A 215 7.83 -16.57 16.00
CA VAL A 215 9.11 -16.95 16.56
C VAL A 215 9.10 -16.43 17.98
N SER A 216 8.76 -17.35 18.87
CA SER A 216 9.25 -17.35 20.24
C SER A 216 10.77 -17.32 20.22
N GLU A 217 11.36 -16.27 20.76
CA GLU A 217 12.60 -16.41 21.51
C GLU A 217 12.37 -15.77 22.87
N ALA A 218 12.66 -16.59 23.88
CA ALA A 218 12.41 -16.37 25.29
C ALA A 218 13.18 -15.15 25.80
N ASP A 219 12.61 -14.43 26.77
CA ASP A 219 13.19 -14.52 28.11
C ASP A 219 12.21 -14.11 29.21
N GLU A 220 12.47 -14.65 30.38
CA GLU A 220 11.60 -14.91 31.52
C GLU A 220 11.26 -13.66 32.38
N SER A 221 10.08 -13.74 33.01
CA SER A 221 9.76 -13.37 34.41
C SER A 221 8.52 -12.46 34.65
N GLY A 222 7.48 -13.06 35.28
CA GLY A 222 6.58 -12.40 36.24
C GLY A 222 5.32 -11.69 35.70
N PRO A 223 4.13 -11.86 36.32
CA PRO A 223 2.85 -11.57 35.68
C PRO A 223 2.25 -10.19 36.09
N HIS A 224 1.31 -9.72 35.26
CA HIS A 224 0.43 -8.55 35.45
C HIS A 224 1.04 -7.17 35.15
N CYS A 225 0.99 -6.77 33.87
CA CYS A 225 0.82 -5.36 33.54
C CYS A 225 -0.05 -5.20 32.29
N ASN A 226 -1.28 -4.77 32.53
CA ASN A 226 -2.29 -4.38 31.56
C ASN A 226 -1.78 -3.14 30.77
N ARG A 227 -0.95 -3.35 29.73
CA ARG A 227 -0.43 -2.26 28.90
C ARG A 227 -1.34 -2.01 27.70
N ARG A 228 -2.20 -0.99 27.85
CA ARG A 228 -2.71 -0.18 26.72
C ARG A 228 -1.56 0.11 25.77
N ARG A 229 -1.56 -0.51 24.57
CA ARG A 229 -0.57 -0.26 23.53
C ARG A 229 -0.69 1.20 23.08
N ARG A 230 0.30 2.03 23.39
CA ARG A 230 0.45 3.36 22.79
C ARG A 230 0.87 3.15 21.33
N ALA A 231 0.11 3.74 20.40
CA ALA A 231 0.44 3.74 18.97
C ALA A 231 1.76 4.47 18.74
N SER A 232 2.77 3.75 18.27
CA SER A 232 4.02 4.29 17.74
C SER A 232 3.94 4.28 16.22
N GLU A 233 4.13 5.42 15.56
CA GLU A 233 4.06 5.56 14.09
C GLU A 233 5.45 5.37 13.46
N TYR A 234 5.56 4.58 12.39
CA TYR A 234 6.81 4.16 11.74
C TYR A 234 6.95 4.75 10.32
N LEU A 235 8.16 5.16 9.92
CA LEU A 235 8.53 5.60 8.57
C LEU A 235 9.51 4.59 7.94
N TRP A 236 9.23 4.11 6.73
CA TRP A 236 10.13 3.20 5.98
C TRP A 236 10.79 3.92 4.79
N ILE A 237 12.10 3.75 4.67
CA ILE A 237 12.96 4.34 3.65
C ILE A 237 13.67 3.21 2.90
N SER A 238 13.65 3.20 1.56
CA SER A 238 14.42 2.22 0.75
C SER A 238 15.10 2.84 -0.45
N ARG A 239 16.36 2.41 -0.71
CA ARG A 239 17.25 2.86 -1.80
C ARG A 239 17.58 1.78 -2.86
N ARG A 240 18.16 2.27 -3.96
CA ARG A 240 18.64 1.65 -5.22
C ARG A 240 19.02 0.15 -5.25
N ASN A 241 19.65 -0.42 -4.22
CA ASN A 241 20.19 -1.80 -4.29
C ASN A 241 19.24 -2.88 -3.79
N SER A 242 17.99 -2.54 -3.49
CA SER A 242 17.00 -3.52 -3.07
C SER A 242 15.65 -3.17 -3.65
N ARG A 243 15.32 -3.71 -4.83
CA ARG A 243 14.04 -3.60 -5.57
C ARG A 243 12.92 -2.92 -4.72
N PRO A 244 12.92 -1.57 -4.58
CA PRO A 244 12.24 -0.91 -3.45
C PRO A 244 10.73 -1.06 -3.52
N VAL A 245 10.23 -0.98 -4.76
CA VAL A 245 8.81 -1.18 -5.07
C VAL A 245 8.39 -2.63 -4.81
N LEU A 246 9.28 -3.61 -5.03
CA LEU A 246 9.03 -5.05 -4.76
C LEU A 246 9.06 -5.41 -3.27
N LYS A 247 9.91 -4.75 -2.47
CA LYS A 247 9.87 -4.92 -1.01
C LYS A 247 8.62 -4.30 -0.37
N LEU A 248 8.18 -3.15 -0.89
CA LEU A 248 6.93 -2.52 -0.48
C LEU A 248 5.72 -3.38 -0.84
N SER A 249 5.73 -3.86 -2.08
CA SER A 249 4.85 -4.86 -2.69
C SER A 249 4.67 -6.14 -1.85
N GLU A 250 5.74 -6.86 -1.55
CA GLU A 250 5.71 -8.12 -0.79
C GLU A 250 5.11 -7.97 0.61
N ARG A 251 5.25 -6.79 1.22
CA ARG A 251 4.71 -6.49 2.55
C ARG A 251 3.26 -5.99 2.51
N ILE A 252 2.85 -5.27 1.47
CA ILE A 252 1.45 -4.85 1.28
C ILE A 252 0.56 -6.01 0.82
N SER A 253 1.07 -6.93 -0.02
CA SER A 253 0.31 -8.12 -0.47
C SER A 253 -0.14 -9.03 0.65
N ARG A 254 0.63 -9.12 1.74
CA ARG A 254 0.30 -10.00 2.88
C ARG A 254 -0.99 -9.60 3.60
N ARG A 255 -1.57 -8.44 3.28
CA ARG A 255 -2.85 -7.93 3.81
C ARG A 255 -3.99 -7.89 2.79
N ALA A 256 -3.71 -7.95 1.49
CA ALA A 256 -4.77 -7.93 0.46
C ALA A 256 -5.47 -9.30 0.29
N TYR A 257 -4.89 -10.35 0.88
CA TYR A 257 -5.30 -11.75 0.74
C TYR A 257 -5.69 -12.42 2.06
N LEU A 258 -5.86 -11.66 3.15
CA LEU A 258 -6.45 -12.06 4.43
C LEU A 258 -7.56 -11.06 4.80
#